data_AF-A0A0W8IEG4-F1
#
_entry.id   AF-A0A0W8IEG4-F1
#
_cell.length_a   1.000
_cell.length_b   1.000
_cell.length_c   1.000
_cell.angle_alpha   90.00
_cell.angle_beta   90.00
_cell.angle_gamma   90.00
#
_symmetry.space_group_name_H-M   'P 1'
#
loop_
_entity.id
_entity.type
_entity.pdbx_description
1 polymer ?
#
loop_
_entity_poly.entity_id
_entity_poly.type
_entity_poly.pdbx_seq_one_letter_code
_entity_poly.pdbx_strand_id
1 'polypeptide(L)'
;MAWDDLPGDPERERWDRRDEAAAQLRLSRHLQLQLPGLVARRVPVRGITPGPIQGVGRLRLADSTTFLVGGAAPGNLGRVLRALHDRHAVTVAGWEQREDGLLLTLAGVPGREPVRIWLIGPDQPD
;
A
#
# COMPACT_ATOMS: atom_id res chain seq x y z
N MET A 1 -25.37 -21.42 -32.21
CA MET A 1 -24.12 -21.11 -32.93
C MET A 1 -23.20 -20.52 -31.87
N ALA A 2 -22.32 -21.34 -31.29
CA ALA A 2 -21.55 -21.03 -30.08
C ALA A 2 -20.20 -20.39 -30.48
N TRP A 3 -19.91 -19.22 -29.91
CA TRP A 3 -18.67 -18.45 -30.13
C TRP A 3 -17.79 -18.42 -28.85
N ASP A 4 -17.89 -19.43 -27.99
CA ASP A 4 -17.42 -19.35 -26.59
C ASP A 4 -16.09 -20.06 -26.27
N ASP A 5 -15.26 -20.42 -27.26
CA ASP A 5 -14.03 -21.19 -26.94
C ASP A 5 -12.84 -20.86 -27.86
N LEU A 6 -12.58 -19.57 -28.11
CA LEU A 6 -11.29 -19.14 -28.66
C LEU A 6 -10.28 -19.05 -27.50
N PRO A 7 -9.17 -19.81 -27.52
CA PRO A 7 -8.10 -19.65 -26.54
C PRO A 7 -7.58 -18.21 -26.61
N GLY A 8 -7.39 -17.57 -25.45
CA GLY A 8 -6.87 -16.21 -25.35
C GLY A 8 -5.60 -16.05 -26.19
N ASP A 9 -5.54 -14.97 -26.97
CA ASP A 9 -4.39 -14.66 -27.81
C ASP A 9 -3.15 -14.43 -26.93
N PRO A 10 -2.16 -15.34 -26.96
CA PRO A 10 -1.01 -15.29 -26.06
C PRO A 10 -0.12 -14.06 -26.30
N GLU A 11 -0.20 -13.42 -27.47
CA GLU A 11 0.51 -12.17 -27.74
C GLU A 11 -0.14 -10.98 -27.04
N ARG A 12 -1.47 -10.94 -26.96
CA ARG A 12 -2.21 -9.91 -26.20
C ARG A 12 -1.92 -10.00 -24.71
N GLU A 13 -2.01 -11.19 -24.12
CA GLU A 13 -1.72 -11.39 -22.70
C GLU A 13 -0.27 -11.02 -22.32
N ARG A 14 0.67 -11.19 -23.26
CA ARG A 14 2.08 -10.84 -23.07
C ARG A 14 2.30 -9.32 -23.18
N TRP A 15 1.55 -8.65 -24.03
CA TRP A 15 1.54 -7.20 -24.15
C TRP A 15 0.93 -6.55 -22.90
N ASP A 16 -0.23 -7.02 -22.46
CA ASP A 16 -0.93 -6.53 -21.26
C ASP A 16 -0.05 -6.65 -20.00
N ARG A 17 0.59 -7.81 -19.78
CA ARG A 17 1.54 -8.00 -18.67
C ARG A 17 2.73 -7.05 -18.72
N ARG A 18 3.21 -6.70 -19.92
CA ARG A 18 4.38 -5.83 -20.10
C ARG A 18 4.02 -4.37 -19.81
N ASP A 19 2.83 -3.95 -20.22
CA ASP A 19 2.30 -2.63 -19.94
C ASP A 19 1.95 -2.46 -18.45
N GLU A 20 1.36 -3.49 -17.82
CA GLU A 20 1.14 -3.54 -16.37
C GLU A 20 2.45 -3.44 -15.59
N ALA A 21 3.48 -4.20 -15.97
CA ALA A 21 4.79 -4.15 -15.32
C ALA A 21 5.43 -2.75 -15.47
N ALA A 22 5.32 -2.13 -16.65
CA ALA A 22 5.81 -0.78 -16.88
C ALA A 22 5.03 0.27 -16.05
N ALA A 23 3.72 0.12 -15.92
CA ALA A 23 2.88 0.97 -15.06
C ALA A 23 3.25 0.81 -13.58
N GLN A 24 3.40 -0.43 -13.10
CA GLN A 24 3.86 -0.76 -11.75
C GLN A 24 5.21 -0.11 -11.43
N LEU A 25 6.15 -0.14 -12.38
CA LEU A 25 7.47 0.47 -12.22
C LEU A 25 7.38 2.00 -12.12
N ARG A 26 6.57 2.64 -12.96
CA ARG A 26 6.34 4.10 -12.92
C ARG A 26 5.71 4.51 -11.60
N LEU A 27 4.69 3.79 -11.15
CA LEU A 27 4.02 4.00 -9.87
C LEU A 27 5.01 3.88 -8.70
N SER A 28 5.79 2.79 -8.68
CA SER A 28 6.78 2.54 -7.63
C SER A 28 7.81 3.67 -7.57
N ARG A 29 8.30 4.12 -8.73
CA ARG A 29 9.25 5.25 -8.82
C ARG A 29 8.63 6.56 -8.31
N HIS A 30 7.38 6.83 -8.67
CA HIS A 30 6.67 8.01 -8.19
C HIS A 30 6.53 8.00 -6.65
N LEU A 31 6.14 6.86 -6.07
CA LEU A 31 6.03 6.70 -4.62
C LEU A 31 7.38 6.87 -3.92
N GLN A 32 8.46 6.32 -4.46
CA GLN A 32 9.81 6.50 -3.92
C GLN A 32 10.26 7.97 -3.88
N LEU A 33 9.76 8.83 -4.78
CA LEU A 33 10.03 10.27 -4.74
C LEU A 33 9.20 11.00 -3.66
N GLN A 34 7.99 10.53 -3.37
CA GLN A 34 7.10 11.13 -2.38
C GLN A 34 7.41 10.71 -0.94
N LEU A 35 7.77 9.44 -0.73
CA LEU A 35 7.98 8.85 0.59
C LEU A 35 9.02 9.55 1.47
N PRO A 36 10.19 10.01 0.95
CA PRO A 36 11.15 10.78 1.73
C PRO A 36 10.53 12.02 2.39
N GLY A 37 9.68 12.74 1.65
CA GLY A 37 8.98 13.91 2.18
C GLY A 37 7.97 13.56 3.28
N LEU A 38 7.24 12.46 3.12
CA LEU A 38 6.30 11.97 4.12
C LEU A 38 6.99 11.57 5.43
N VAL A 39 8.11 10.85 5.33
CA VAL A 39 8.91 10.44 6.49
C VAL A 39 9.55 11.65 7.17
N ALA A 40 10.16 12.56 6.41
CA ALA A 40 10.81 13.75 6.96
C ALA A 40 9.81 14.65 7.71
N ARG A 41 8.59 14.80 7.18
CA ARG A 41 7.52 15.58 7.81
C ARG A 41 6.80 14.85 8.94
N ARG A 42 7.06 13.55 9.15
CA ARG A 42 6.36 12.68 10.11
C ARG A 42 4.84 12.84 10.02
N VAL A 43 4.30 12.79 8.80
CA VAL A 43 2.87 13.03 8.57
C VAL A 43 2.05 11.98 9.35
N PRO A 44 1.13 12.40 10.24
CA PRO A 44 0.33 11.45 11.02
C PRO A 44 -0.60 10.62 10.15
N VAL A 45 -0.73 9.34 10.50
CA VAL A 45 -1.81 8.47 10.03
C VAL A 45 -3.09 8.89 10.76
N ARG A 46 -4.16 9.13 9.99
CA ARG A 46 -5.47 9.54 10.52
C ARG A 46 -6.45 8.40 10.64
N GLY A 47 -6.30 7.39 9.81
CA GLY A 47 -7.24 6.28 9.76
C GLY A 47 -6.77 5.18 8.84
N ILE A 48 -7.32 4.00 9.09
CA ILE A 48 -7.33 2.90 8.12
C ILE A 48 -8.80 2.52 7.92
N THR A 49 -9.23 2.38 6.67
CA THR A 49 -10.55 1.84 6.32
C THR A 49 -10.38 0.59 5.45
N PRO A 50 -11.41 -0.25 5.29
CA PRO A 50 -11.35 -1.38 4.37
C PRO A 50 -11.01 -0.96 2.93
N GLY A 51 -10.11 -1.71 2.30
CA GLY A 51 -9.78 -1.59 0.88
C GLY A 51 -10.76 -2.33 -0.04
N PRO A 52 -10.49 -2.35 -1.35
CA PRO A 52 -11.35 -3.01 -2.34
C PRO A 52 -11.31 -4.56 -2.26
N ILE A 53 -10.27 -5.13 -1.63
CA ILE A 53 -10.10 -6.57 -1.48
C ILE A 53 -9.75 -6.94 -0.02
N GLN A 54 -10.01 -8.19 0.35
CA GLN A 54 -9.71 -8.69 1.69
C GLN A 54 -8.21 -8.61 2.01
N GLY A 55 -7.88 -8.20 3.22
CA GLY A 55 -6.48 -8.05 3.68
C GLY A 55 -5.80 -6.74 3.25
N VAL A 56 -6.48 -5.91 2.45
CA VAL A 56 -6.03 -4.58 2.06
C VAL A 56 -6.83 -3.51 2.80
N GLY A 57 -6.13 -2.46 3.24
CA GLY A 57 -6.72 -1.27 3.85
C GLY A 57 -6.36 -0.01 3.08
N ARG A 58 -7.21 1.01 3.18
CA ARG A 58 -6.94 2.39 2.77
C ARG A 58 -6.36 3.14 3.96
N LEU A 59 -5.07 3.44 3.91
CA LEU A 59 -4.38 4.22 4.93
C LEU A 59 -4.40 5.69 4.54
N ARG A 60 -5.05 6.51 5.38
CA ARG A 60 -5.18 7.95 5.16
C ARG A 60 -4.20 8.71 6.05
N LEU A 61 -3.41 9.58 5.43
CA LEU A 61 -2.50 10.50 6.11
C LEU A 61 -3.15 11.85 6.37
N ALA A 62 -2.56 12.63 7.27
CA ALA A 62 -3.03 13.96 7.65
C ALA A 62 -2.93 15.01 6.53
N ASP A 63 -2.05 14.81 5.55
CA ASP A 63 -1.93 15.65 4.36
C ASP A 63 -2.91 15.26 3.24
N SER A 64 -3.92 14.44 3.58
CA SER A 64 -4.93 13.89 2.66
C SER A 64 -4.41 12.88 1.64
N THR A 65 -3.14 12.49 1.70
CA THR A 65 -2.64 11.35 0.93
C THR A 65 -3.31 10.06 1.41
N THR A 66 -3.82 9.26 0.49
CA THR A 66 -4.40 7.93 0.79
C THR A 66 -3.68 6.87 -0.01
N PHE A 67 -3.29 5.79 0.68
CA PHE A 67 -2.61 4.65 0.09
C PHE A 67 -3.39 3.36 0.31
N LEU A 68 -3.34 2.47 -0.67
CA LEU A 68 -3.67 1.06 -0.48
C LEU A 68 -2.50 0.36 0.19
N VAL A 69 -2.78 -0.34 1.29
CA VAL A 69 -1.77 -1.01 2.09
C VAL A 69 -2.19 -2.42 2.49
N GLY A 70 -1.23 -3.33 2.56
CA GLY A 70 -1.39 -4.69 3.10
C GLY A 70 -0.61 -4.87 4.39
N GLY A 71 -1.06 -5.77 5.28
CA GLY A 71 -0.26 -6.14 6.45
C GLY A 71 0.95 -6.97 6.04
N ALA A 72 2.16 -6.60 6.47
CA ALA A 72 3.35 -7.43 6.21
C ALA A 72 3.37 -8.73 7.06
N ALA A 73 2.61 -8.74 8.14
CA ALA A 73 2.34 -9.92 8.95
C ALA A 73 0.86 -9.92 9.39
N PRO A 74 0.29 -11.10 9.71
CA PRO A 74 -1.07 -11.19 10.24
C PRO A 74 -1.28 -10.27 11.44
N GLY A 75 -2.39 -9.53 11.44
CA GLY A 75 -2.75 -8.62 12.54
C GLY A 75 -2.05 -7.26 12.54
N ASN A 76 -1.06 -7.00 11.67
CA ASN A 76 -0.39 -5.69 11.62
C ASN A 76 -1.37 -4.53 11.38
N LEU A 77 -2.29 -4.65 10.40
CA LEU A 77 -3.30 -3.63 10.15
C LEU A 77 -4.25 -3.45 11.36
N GLY A 78 -4.61 -4.55 12.03
CA GLY A 78 -5.42 -4.51 13.25
C GLY A 78 -4.71 -3.79 14.41
N ARG A 79 -3.39 -3.96 14.55
CA ARG A 79 -2.58 -3.24 15.54
C ARG A 79 -2.56 -1.74 15.27
N VAL A 80 -2.43 -1.33 14.01
CA VAL A 80 -2.48 0.10 13.63
C VAL A 80 -3.86 0.68 13.92
N LEU A 81 -4.92 -0.02 13.51
CA LEU A 81 -6.31 0.38 13.78
C LEU A 81 -6.55 0.58 15.28
N ARG A 82 -6.10 -0.37 16.12
CA ARG A 82 -6.19 -0.25 17.58
C ARG A 82 -5.41 0.95 18.10
N ALA A 83 -4.17 1.14 17.66
CA ALA A 83 -3.35 2.28 18.09
C ALA A 83 -4.00 3.63 17.74
N LEU A 84 -4.60 3.73 16.55
CA LEU A 84 -5.35 4.93 16.14
C LEU A 84 -6.61 5.14 16.99
N HIS A 85 -7.35 4.07 17.29
CA HIS A 85 -8.51 4.11 18.18
C HIS A 85 -8.13 4.62 19.58
N ASP A 86 -7.01 4.13 20.11
CA ASP A 86 -6.44 4.53 21.40
C ASP A 86 -5.71 5.89 21.34
N ARG A 87 -5.89 6.65 20.25
CA ARG A 87 -5.37 8.01 20.01
C ARG A 87 -3.84 8.12 20.01
N HIS A 88 -3.12 7.05 19.69
CA HIS A 88 -1.68 7.13 19.49
C HIS A 88 -1.33 7.93 18.22
N ALA A 89 -0.25 8.72 18.29
CA ALA A 89 0.29 9.43 17.15
C ALA A 89 1.09 8.47 16.24
N VAL A 90 0.40 7.80 15.33
CA VAL A 90 1.02 6.89 14.36
C VAL A 90 1.58 7.68 13.18
N THR A 91 2.82 7.41 12.78
CA THR A 91 3.50 8.07 11.65
C THR A 91 4.31 7.07 10.83
N VAL A 92 4.63 7.41 9.58
CA VAL A 92 5.59 6.63 8.78
C VAL A 92 7.00 6.98 9.22
N ALA A 93 7.70 6.02 9.80
CA ALA A 93 9.04 6.19 10.35
C ALA A 93 10.14 5.94 9.31
N GLY A 94 9.85 5.12 8.31
CA GLY A 94 10.79 4.74 7.28
C GLY A 94 10.12 3.87 6.22
N TRP A 95 10.85 3.66 5.13
CA TRP A 95 10.43 2.80 4.03
C TRP A 95 11.64 2.09 3.43
N GLU A 96 11.40 0.95 2.81
CA GLU A 96 12.42 0.18 2.10
C GLU A 96 11.81 -0.45 0.84
N GLN A 97 12.59 -0.47 -0.24
CA GLN A 97 12.25 -1.27 -1.42
C GLN A 97 12.70 -2.72 -1.17
N ARG A 98 11.77 -3.66 -1.31
CA ARG A 98 12.00 -5.10 -1.32
C ARG A 98 11.61 -5.66 -2.69
N GLU A 99 11.93 -6.93 -2.91
CA GLU A 99 11.54 -7.64 -4.14
C GLU A 99 10.02 -7.64 -4.33
N ASP A 100 9.27 -7.79 -3.24
CA ASP A 100 7.80 -7.84 -3.23
C ASP A 100 7.12 -6.46 -3.28
N GLY A 101 7.90 -5.36 -3.23
CA GLY A 101 7.37 -4.00 -3.29
C GLY A 101 7.93 -3.06 -2.21
N LEU A 102 7.19 -1.98 -1.94
CA LEU A 102 7.58 -0.98 -0.95
C LEU A 102 7.05 -1.35 0.43
N LEU A 103 7.95 -1.53 1.39
CA LEU A 103 7.60 -1.81 2.78
C LEU A 103 7.70 -0.54 3.62
N LEU A 104 6.64 -0.18 4.32
CA LEU A 104 6.61 0.96 5.24
C LEU A 104 6.75 0.47 6.67
N THR A 105 7.57 1.15 7.46
CA THR A 105 7.66 0.97 8.91
C THR A 105 6.91 2.09 9.61
N LEU A 106 5.99 1.72 10.51
CA LEU A 106 5.20 2.67 11.29
C LEU A 106 5.76 2.83 12.71
N ALA A 107 5.83 4.07 13.17
CA ALA A 107 6.09 4.42 14.57
C ALA A 107 4.78 4.77 15.30
N GLY A 108 4.82 4.76 16.63
CA GLY A 108 3.68 5.12 17.48
C GLY A 108 2.68 4.00 17.68
N VAL A 109 2.88 2.81 17.09
CA VAL A 109 2.06 1.62 17.34
C VAL A 109 2.67 0.82 18.50
N PRO A 110 1.94 0.57 19.60
CA PRO A 110 2.45 -0.19 20.73
C PRO A 110 2.90 -1.63 20.38
N GLY A 111 3.93 -2.11 21.07
CA GLY A 111 4.45 -3.48 20.99
C GLY A 111 5.97 -3.56 20.99
N ARG A 112 6.52 -4.78 21.04
CA ARG A 112 7.97 -5.02 21.05
C ARG A 112 8.62 -4.82 19.68
N GLU A 113 7.90 -5.16 18.62
CA GLU A 113 8.39 -5.05 17.25
C GLU A 113 7.67 -3.92 16.49
N PRO A 114 8.42 -3.18 15.63
CA PRO A 114 7.84 -2.19 14.73
C PRO A 114 6.77 -2.81 13.84
N VAL A 115 5.69 -2.07 13.60
CA VAL A 115 4.67 -2.52 12.66
C VAL A 115 5.10 -2.19 11.24
N ARG A 116 5.06 -3.19 10.37
CA ARG A 116 5.39 -3.07 8.95
C ARG A 116 4.17 -3.36 8.08
N ILE A 117 4.00 -2.58 7.03
CA ILE A 117 2.90 -2.71 6.07
C ILE A 117 3.44 -2.56 4.65
N TRP A 118 2.88 -3.31 3.71
CA TRP A 118 3.17 -3.19 2.29
C TRP A 118 2.40 -2.01 1.71
N LEU A 119 3.09 -1.16 0.97
CA LEU A 119 2.48 -0.12 0.15
C LEU A 119 2.17 -0.70 -1.23
N ILE A 120 0.88 -0.84 -1.53
CA ILE A 120 0.39 -1.38 -2.79
C ILE A 120 0.35 -0.29 -3.85
N GLY A 121 -0.12 0.91 -3.47
CA GLY A 121 -0.21 2.03 -4.38
C GLY A 121 -0.98 3.22 -3.79
N PRO A 122 -1.08 4.34 -4.53
CA PRO A 122 -2.06 5.38 -4.23
C PRO A 122 -3.47 4.83 -4.37
N ASP A 123 -4.38 5.26 -3.50
CA ASP A 123 -5.82 5.02 -3.66
C ASP A 123 -6.33 6.02 -4.71
N GLN A 124 -6.54 5.56 -5.95
CA GLN A 124 -7.15 6.40 -6.98
C GLN A 124 -8.68 6.39 -6.80
N PRO A 125 -9.36 7.55 -6.92
CA PRO A 125 -10.81 7.55 -7.09
C PRO A 125 -11.15 6.88 -8.42
N ASP A 126 -12.13 5.96 -8.39
CA ASP A 126 -12.71 5.31 -9.57
C ASP A 126 -13.21 6.33 -10.62
#